data_AF-S4P002-F1
#
_entry.id   AF-S4P002-F1
#
_cell.length_a   1.000
_cell.length_b   1.000
_cell.length_c   1.000
_cell.angle_alpha   90.00
_cell.angle_beta   90.00
_cell.angle_gamma   90.00
#
_symmetry.space_group_name_H-M   'P 1'
#
loop_
_entity.id
_entity.type
_entity.pdbx_description
1 polymer ?
#
loop_
_entity_poly.entity_id
_entity_poly.type
_entity_poly.pdbx_seq_one_letter_code
_entity_poly.pdbx_strand_id
1 'polypeptide(L)' 'MGAFLNKPETNKYNESGEGNGLRYGVASMQGWRVEMEDAHHAQLTLNGTLSDWSYFAVFDGHAGALVSAHCAS' A
#
# COMPACT_ATOMS: atom_id res chain seq x y z
N MET A 1 22.73 2.15 18.29
CA MET A 1 22.26 1.10 17.36
C MET A 1 21.04 1.66 16.65
N GLY A 2 21.05 1.65 15.31
CA GLY A 2 20.05 2.33 14.47
C GLY A 2 18.68 1.65 14.47
N ALA A 3 17.73 2.25 13.74
CA ALA A 3 16.32 1.88 13.66
C ALA A 3 16.03 0.60 12.85
N PHE A 4 16.74 -0.50 13.14
CA PHE A 4 16.55 -1.80 12.49
C PHE A 4 16.22 -2.91 13.49
N LEU A 5 15.38 -3.84 13.06
CA LEU A 5 15.10 -5.10 13.76
C LEU A 5 16.33 -6.03 13.72
N ASN A 6 16.39 -6.98 14.67
CA ASN A 6 17.43 -8.01 14.70
C ASN A 6 17.30 -9.04 13.56
N LYS A 7 16.11 -9.18 12.98
CA LYS A 7 15.78 -10.01 11.81
C LYS A 7 14.67 -9.31 11.03
N PRO A 8 14.54 -9.51 9.71
CA PRO A 8 13.48 -8.86 8.96
C PRO A 8 12.12 -9.47 9.31
N GLU A 9 11.09 -8.63 9.35
CA GLU A 9 9.69 -9.06 9.31
C GLU A 9 9.33 -9.38 7.87
N THR A 10 9.11 -10.65 7.59
CA THR A 10 8.94 -11.17 6.22
C THR A 10 7.49 -11.46 5.83
N ASN A 11 6.54 -11.26 6.74
CA ASN A 11 5.12 -11.39 6.46
C ASN A 11 4.73 -10.51 5.26
N LYS A 12 3.96 -11.10 4.33
CA LYS A 12 3.45 -10.41 3.14
C LYS A 12 1.99 -10.08 3.35
N TYR A 13 1.63 -8.82 3.15
CA TYR A 13 0.25 -8.39 3.05
C TYR A 13 -0.05 -8.25 1.56
N ASN A 14 -0.83 -9.21 1.04
CA ASN A 14 -1.14 -9.27 -0.38
C ASN A 14 -2.60 -8.89 -0.61
N GLU A 15 -2.85 -8.14 -1.68
CA GLU A 15 -4.18 -7.84 -2.19
C GLU A 15 -4.16 -8.02 -3.71
N SER A 16 -5.29 -8.40 -4.29
CA SER A 16 -5.42 -8.60 -5.73
C SER A 16 -6.88 -8.43 -6.13
N GLY A 17 -7.12 -8.06 -7.38
CA GLY A 17 -8.47 -7.95 -7.92
C GLY A 17 -8.50 -7.83 -9.43
N GLU A 18 -9.72 -7.89 -9.98
CA GLU A 18 -9.99 -7.67 -11.40
C GLU A 18 -11.27 -6.86 -11.60
N GLY A 19 -11.29 -6.01 -12.62
CA GLY A 19 -12.37 -5.05 -12.89
C GLY A 19 -11.96 -4.03 -13.96
N ASN A 20 -12.93 -3.40 -14.63
CA ASN A 20 -12.65 -2.46 -15.74
C ASN A 20 -11.69 -3.02 -16.82
N GLY A 21 -11.71 -4.34 -17.05
CA GLY A 21 -10.80 -5.01 -17.98
C GLY A 21 -9.35 -5.15 -17.51
N LEU A 22 -9.05 -4.74 -16.27
CA LEU A 22 -7.73 -4.82 -15.65
C LEU A 22 -7.67 -5.95 -14.61
N ARG A 23 -6.44 -6.42 -14.34
CA ARG A 23 -6.09 -7.31 -13.24
C ARG A 23 -4.92 -6.71 -12.48
N TYR A 24 -4.97 -6.72 -11.15
CA TYR A 24 -3.87 -6.22 -10.32
C TYR A 24 -3.53 -7.19 -9.19
N GLY A 25 -2.29 -7.06 -8.71
CA GLY A 25 -1.83 -7.63 -7.46
C GLY A 25 -0.85 -6.64 -6.81
N VAL A 26 -0.90 -6.53 -5.49
CA VAL A 26 -0.03 -5.70 -4.67
C VAL A 26 0.42 -6.49 -3.45
N ALA A 27 1.65 -6.26 -3.02
CA ALA A 27 2.24 -6.90 -1.85
C ALA A 27 3.06 -5.86 -1.08
N SER A 28 2.90 -5.82 0.25
CA SER A 28 3.76 -5.02 1.13
C SER A 28 4.45 -5.88 2.18
N MET A 29 5.61 -5.41 2.65
CA MET A 29 6.45 -6.07 3.65
C MET A 29 7.28 -5.03 4.40
N GLN A 30 7.29 -5.10 5.73
CA GLN A 30 8.06 -4.19 6.58
C GLN A 30 9.58 -4.38 6.46
N GLY A 31 10.04 -5.62 6.33
CA GLY A 31 11.46 -5.93 6.21
C GLY A 31 12.23 -5.59 7.49
N TRP A 32 13.35 -4.87 7.37
CA TRP A 32 14.25 -4.61 8.50
C TRP A 32 13.86 -3.41 9.37
N ARG A 33 12.93 -2.57 8.91
CA ARG A 33 12.51 -1.37 9.67
C ARG A 33 11.75 -1.78 10.92
N VAL A 34 11.82 -0.96 11.97
CA VAL A 34 11.08 -1.19 13.22
C VAL A 34 9.58 -0.98 13.01
N GLU A 35 9.21 -0.01 12.16
CA GLU A 35 7.84 0.33 11.82
C GLU A 35 7.60 0.18 10.32
N MET A 36 6.37 -0.19 9.94
CA MET A 36 5.90 -0.16 8.57
C MET A 36 5.20 1.19 8.33
N GLU A 37 5.81 2.04 7.51
CA GLU A 37 5.30 3.38 7.21
C GLU A 37 4.67 3.47 5.82
N ASP A 38 4.83 2.47 4.95
CA ASP A 38 4.19 2.49 3.63
C ASP A 38 2.69 2.15 3.73
N ALA A 39 1.93 2.73 2.82
CA ALA A 39 0.53 2.40 2.55
C ALA A 39 0.28 2.33 1.04
N HIS A 40 -0.83 1.72 0.63
CA HIS A 40 -1.24 1.65 -0.77
C HIS A 40 -2.74 1.85 -0.92
N HIS A 41 -3.18 2.34 -2.08
CA HIS A 41 -4.59 2.36 -2.48
C HIS A 41 -4.74 1.64 -3.81
N ALA A 42 -5.68 0.71 -3.92
CA ALA A 42 -5.94 -0.07 -5.12
C ALA A 42 -7.44 -0.15 -5.39
N GLN A 43 -7.93 0.71 -6.28
CA GLN A 43 -9.36 0.85 -6.56
C GLN A 43 -9.64 0.66 -8.05
N LEU A 44 -10.37 -0.40 -8.37
CA LEU A 44 -10.71 -0.76 -9.76
C LEU A 44 -11.78 0.14 -10.37
N THR A 45 -12.70 0.67 -9.56
CA THR A 45 -13.85 1.47 -10.00
C THR A 45 -13.97 2.71 -9.11
N LEU A 46 -13.89 3.90 -9.70
CA LEU A 46 -14.14 5.17 -9.00
C LEU A 46 -15.63 5.53 -9.01
N ASN A 47 -16.02 6.48 -8.14
CA ASN A 47 -17.40 6.89 -8.00
C ASN A 47 -17.84 7.89 -9.08
N GLY A 48 -19.15 7.95 -9.35
CA GLY A 48 -19.76 8.96 -10.22
C GLY A 48 -19.44 8.74 -11.69
N THR A 49 -19.07 9.81 -12.40
CA THR A 49 -18.76 9.78 -13.84
C THR A 49 -17.44 9.09 -14.19
N LEU A 50 -16.74 8.55 -13.18
CA LEU A 50 -15.44 7.89 -13.31
C LEU A 50 -15.53 6.37 -13.07
N SER A 51 -16.73 5.77 -13.18
CA SER A 51 -16.93 4.32 -12.97
C SER A 51 -15.99 3.45 -13.80
N ASP A 52 -15.59 3.94 -14.98
CA ASP A 52 -14.78 3.19 -15.94
C ASP A 52 -13.28 3.45 -15.73
N TRP A 53 -12.91 4.22 -14.69
CA TRP A 53 -11.54 4.54 -14.31
C TRP A 53 -11.11 3.74 -13.08
N SER A 54 -9.82 3.45 -13.03
CA SER A 54 -9.15 2.79 -11.91
C SER A 54 -8.04 3.70 -11.38
N TYR A 55 -7.75 3.59 -10.08
CA TYR A 55 -6.70 4.34 -9.40
C TYR A 55 -5.85 3.40 -8.55
N PHE A 56 -4.54 3.54 -8.66
CA PHE A 56 -3.55 2.76 -7.91
C PHE A 56 -2.44 3.69 -7.44
N ALA A 57 -2.07 3.61 -6.17
CA ALA A 57 -1.01 4.43 -5.58
C ALA A 57 -0.26 3.70 -4.47
N VAL A 58 1.01 4.04 -4.29
CA VAL A 58 1.86 3.62 -3.18
C VAL A 58 2.41 4.87 -2.51
N PHE A 59 2.37 4.89 -1.19
CA PHE A 59 2.78 6.02 -0.36
C PHE A 59 3.88 5.56 0.58
N ASP A 60 5.09 6.08 0.38
CA ASP A 60 6.25 5.81 1.24
C ASP A 60 6.28 6.81 2.40
N GLY A 61 5.77 6.40 3.55
CA GLY A 61 5.69 7.23 4.75
C GLY A 61 7.06 7.45 5.39
N HIS A 62 7.27 8.63 5.97
CA HIS A 62 8.51 8.96 6.66
C HIS A 62 8.20 9.75 7.93
N ALA A 63 8.89 9.42 9.03
CA ALA A 63 8.70 10.03 10.35
C ALA A 63 7.27 9.82 10.90
N GLY A 64 6.73 8.63 10.67
CA GLY A 64 5.41 8.17 11.07
C GLY A 64 4.54 7.76 9.86
N ALA A 65 3.65 6.80 10.08
CA ALA A 65 2.72 6.29 9.07
C ALA A 65 1.44 7.14 8.89
N LEU A 66 1.26 8.20 9.69
CA LEU A 66 0.01 8.97 9.72
C LEU A 66 -0.36 9.55 8.34
N VAL A 67 0.62 10.16 7.67
CA VAL A 67 0.37 10.86 6.39
C VAL A 67 0.18 9.87 5.26
N SER A 68 1.00 8.82 5.16
CA SER A 68 0.84 7.77 4.14
C SER A 68 -0.50 7.04 4.30
N ALA A 69 -0.90 6.70 5.53
CA ALA A 69 -2.21 6.11 5.81
C ALA A 69 -3.38 7.04 5.43
N HIS A 70 -3.26 8.35 5.71
CA HIS A 70 -4.28 9.32 5.30
C HIS A 70 -4.36 9.50 3.78
N CYS A 71 -3.24 9.46 3.07
CA CYS A 71 -3.23 9.54 1.61
C CYS A 71 -3.80 8.27 0.94
N ALA A 72 -3.74 7.13 1.61
CA ALA A 72 -4.22 5.84 1.12
C ALA A 72 -5.69 5.54 1.43
N SER A 73 -6.37 6.38 2.24
CA SER A 73 -7.75 6.17 2.69
C SER A 73 -8.82 6.56 1.67
#